data_AF-A0A831WNA6-F1
#
_entry.id   AF-A0A831WNA6-F1
#
_cell.length_a   1.000
_cell.length_b   1.000
_cell.length_c   1.000
_cell.angle_alpha   90.00
_cell.angle_beta   90.00
_cell.angle_gamma   90.00
#
_symmetry.space_group_name_H-M   'P 1'
#
loop_
_entity.id
_entity.type
_entity.pdbx_description
1 polymer ?
#
loop_
_entity_poly.entity_id
_entity_poly.type
_entity_poly.pdbx_seq_one_letter_code
_entity_poly.pdbx_strand_id
1 'polypeptide(L)'
;ILISYGFGEILKISFIKGIIGLIGGLFLLKMGWGLLRVAKRTQIEYAKDNRSPLMAGMMLSLANPYFLLWWVAIGSILIFRSLSFGILGFIAFIILHWSCDLFWCYFLSAISFKGGQFFGKKLQQVLFAICGVFLLFFSAKFIFDAVKIFLSF
;
A
#
# COMPACT_ATOMS: atom_id res chain seq x y z
N ILE A 1 -8.25 9.25 -18.83
CA ILE A 1 -9.04 10.45 -19.21
C ILE A 1 -10.40 10.46 -18.51
N LEU A 2 -11.26 9.43 -18.66
CA LEU A 2 -12.53 9.36 -17.90
C LEU A 2 -12.36 9.24 -16.37
N ILE A 3 -11.33 8.51 -15.88
CA ILE A 3 -11.04 8.39 -14.44
C ILE A 3 -10.54 9.72 -13.86
N SER A 4 -9.78 10.46 -14.67
CA SER A 4 -9.26 11.80 -14.35
C SER A 4 -10.39 12.82 -14.20
N TYR A 5 -11.41 12.74 -15.07
CA TYR A 5 -12.54 13.66 -15.07
C TYR A 5 -13.65 13.27 -14.08
N GLY A 6 -13.99 11.98 -13.95
CA GLY A 6 -15.07 11.54 -13.05
C GLY A 6 -14.66 11.46 -11.58
N PHE A 7 -13.47 10.92 -11.28
CA PHE A 7 -13.00 10.76 -9.90
C PHE A 7 -12.54 12.11 -9.31
N GLY A 8 -12.04 13.01 -10.16
CA GLY A 8 -11.67 14.38 -9.78
C GLY A 8 -12.86 15.21 -9.28
N GLU A 9 -14.03 15.10 -9.90
CA GLU A 9 -15.25 15.81 -9.48
C GLU A 9 -15.82 15.27 -8.17
N ILE A 10 -15.78 13.95 -7.95
CA ILE A 10 -16.21 13.33 -6.67
C ILE A 10 -15.28 13.77 -5.52
N LEU A 11 -13.98 13.92 -5.79
CA LEU A 11 -13.01 14.47 -4.85
C LEU A 11 -13.11 16.00 -4.69
N LYS A 12 -13.86 16.74 -5.52
CA LYS A 12 -14.13 18.16 -5.29
C LYS A 12 -15.18 18.40 -4.21
N ILE A 13 -15.98 17.38 -3.88
CA ILE A 13 -16.94 17.45 -2.77
C ILE A 13 -16.14 17.50 -1.46
N SER A 14 -16.05 18.69 -0.85
CA SER A 14 -15.33 18.93 0.40
C SER A 14 -15.68 17.91 1.48
N PHE A 15 -16.94 17.49 1.57
CA PHE A 15 -17.41 16.48 2.52
C PHE A 15 -16.74 15.10 2.34
N ILE A 16 -16.63 14.61 1.09
CA ILE A 16 -16.00 13.31 0.79
C ILE A 16 -14.50 13.35 1.09
N LYS A 17 -13.84 14.47 0.77
CA LYS A 17 -12.44 14.71 1.15
C LYS A 17 -12.25 14.68 2.67
N GLY A 18 -13.14 15.30 3.43
CA GLY A 18 -13.13 15.29 4.89
C GLY A 18 -13.23 13.87 5.46
N ILE A 19 -14.19 13.07 4.98
CA ILE A 19 -14.36 11.67 5.41
C ILE A 19 -13.12 10.82 5.09
N ILE A 20 -12.61 10.90 3.86
CA ILE A 20 -11.43 10.14 3.44
C ILE A 20 -10.21 10.54 4.26
N GLY A 21 -10.01 11.84 4.49
CA GLY A 21 -8.92 12.36 5.32
C GLY A 21 -9.01 11.86 6.76
N LEU A 22 -10.21 11.83 7.34
CA LEU A 22 -10.42 11.39 8.72
C LEU A 22 -10.20 9.87 8.88
N ILE A 23 -10.79 9.06 8.00
CA ILE A 23 -10.62 7.60 8.01
C ILE A 23 -9.16 7.23 7.74
N GLY A 24 -8.55 7.84 6.72
CA GLY A 24 -7.14 7.63 6.37
C GLY A 24 -6.21 8.04 7.51
N GLY A 25 -6.49 9.19 8.15
CA GLY A 25 -5.76 9.67 9.32
C GLY A 25 -5.81 8.68 10.49
N LEU A 26 -7.00 8.23 10.89
CA LEU A 26 -7.17 7.24 11.97
C LEU A 26 -6.44 5.91 11.66
N PHE A 27 -6.48 5.47 10.41
CA PHE A 27 -5.76 4.28 9.98
C PHE A 27 -4.24 4.44 10.11
N LEU A 28 -3.70 5.57 9.63
CA LEU A 28 -2.28 5.92 9.77
C LEU A 28 -1.86 6.04 11.23
N LEU A 29 -2.72 6.59 12.11
CA LEU A 29 -2.48 6.68 13.55
C LEU A 29 -2.26 5.28 14.14
N LYS A 30 -3.19 4.36 13.87
CA LYS A 30 -3.13 2.99 14.38
C LYS A 30 -1.87 2.27 13.91
N MET A 31 -1.49 2.45 12.63
CA MET A 31 -0.28 1.85 12.07
C MET A 31 1.00 2.47 12.65
N GLY A 32 1.10 3.80 12.68
CA GLY A 32 2.25 4.52 13.20
C GLY A 32 2.52 4.18 14.68
N TRP A 33 1.45 4.15 15.49
CA TRP A 33 1.55 3.73 16.89
C TRP A 33 2.00 2.27 17.04
N GLY A 34 1.50 1.37 16.18
CA GLY A 34 1.94 -0.02 16.13
C GLY A 34 3.44 -0.14 15.86
N LEU A 35 3.95 0.58 14.86
CA LEU A 35 5.38 0.58 14.52
C LEU A 35 6.25 1.12 15.65
N LEU A 36 5.84 2.22 16.31
CA LEU A 36 6.60 2.76 17.45
C LEU A 36 6.63 1.80 18.64
N ARG A 37 5.53 1.08 18.90
CA ARG A 37 5.47 0.07 19.95
C ARG A 37 6.41 -1.10 19.66
N VAL A 38 6.50 -1.54 18.40
CA VAL A 38 7.43 -2.59 17.97
C VAL A 38 8.88 -2.10 18.03
N ALA A 39 9.16 -0.86 17.63
CA ALA A 39 10.49 -0.27 17.69
C ALA A 39 11.03 -0.16 19.12
N LYS A 40 10.16 0.11 20.11
CA LYS A 40 10.52 0.18 21.53
C LYS A 40 10.75 -1.18 22.20
N ARG A 41 10.26 -2.28 21.60
CA ARG A 41 10.50 -3.62 22.16
C ARG A 41 11.91 -4.09 21.80
N THR A 42 12.69 -4.42 22.83
CA THR A 42 14.08 -4.92 22.72
C THR A 42 14.16 -6.26 22.00
N GLN A 43 13.06 -7.03 22.01
CA GLN A 43 12.88 -8.22 21.20
C GLN A 43 11.75 -7.97 20.22
N ILE A 44 12.08 -7.99 18.93
CA ILE A 44 11.09 -8.26 17.89
C ILE A 44 10.71 -9.72 18.08
N GLU A 45 9.77 -9.97 18.99
CA GLU A 45 9.01 -11.21 18.95
C GLU A 45 8.33 -11.21 17.60
N TYR A 46 8.72 -12.15 16.75
CA TYR A 46 7.85 -12.55 15.65
C TYR A 46 6.59 -13.05 16.33
N ALA A 47 5.62 -12.15 16.51
CA ALA A 47 4.31 -12.51 16.98
C ALA A 47 3.88 -13.66 16.08
N LYS A 48 3.60 -14.81 16.68
CA LYS A 48 3.05 -15.97 15.99
C LYS A 48 1.62 -15.56 15.61
N ASP A 49 1.52 -14.69 14.61
CA ASP A 49 0.28 -14.24 14.06
C ASP A 49 -0.27 -15.43 13.29
N ASN A 50 -1.32 -16.04 13.84
CA ASN A 50 -2.00 -17.19 13.23
C ASN A 50 -2.69 -16.81 11.91
N ARG A 51 -2.64 -15.54 11.49
CA ARG A 51 -3.12 -15.10 10.18
C ARG A 51 -2.22 -15.67 9.10
N SER A 52 -2.84 -16.40 8.19
CA SER A 52 -2.19 -16.91 6.97
C SER A 52 -1.50 -15.76 6.23
N PRO A 53 -0.19 -15.87 5.91
CA PRO A 53 0.53 -14.89 5.08
C PRO A 53 -0.17 -14.64 3.74
N LEU A 54 -0.88 -15.64 3.24
CA LEU A 54 -1.69 -15.58 2.02
C LEU A 54 -2.89 -14.64 2.19
N MET A 55 -3.56 -14.68 3.35
CA MET A 55 -4.67 -13.76 3.67
C MET A 55 -4.17 -12.32 3.80
N ALA A 56 -3.02 -12.12 4.45
CA ALA A 56 -2.40 -10.81 4.55
C ALA A 56 -2.05 -10.25 3.16
N GLY A 57 -1.50 -11.08 2.26
CA GLY A 57 -1.23 -10.73 0.87
C GLY A 57 -2.49 -10.35 0.09
N MET A 58 -3.55 -11.15 0.17
CA MET A 58 -4.82 -10.85 -0.49
C MET A 58 -5.43 -9.52 -0.01
N MET A 59 -5.49 -9.31 1.31
CA MET A 59 -6.02 -8.06 1.88
C MET A 59 -5.18 -6.87 1.45
N LEU A 60 -3.85 -7.01 1.43
CA LEU A 60 -2.95 -5.92 1.02
C LEU A 60 -3.13 -5.57 -0.46
N SER A 61 -3.26 -6.56 -1.35
CA SER A 61 -3.50 -6.34 -2.78
C SER A 61 -4.85 -5.66 -3.05
N LEU A 62 -5.91 -6.10 -2.37
CA LEU A 62 -7.25 -5.51 -2.50
C LEU A 62 -7.32 -4.09 -1.91
N ALA A 63 -6.66 -3.87 -0.77
CA ALA A 63 -6.64 -2.57 -0.11
C ALA A 63 -5.68 -1.57 -0.77
N ASN A 64 -4.88 -1.99 -1.75
CA ASN A 64 -3.92 -1.11 -2.43
C ASN A 64 -4.56 -0.42 -3.63
N PRO A 65 -4.97 0.87 -3.51
CA PRO A 65 -5.60 1.58 -4.62
C PRO A 65 -4.67 1.75 -5.82
N TYR A 66 -3.35 1.81 -5.61
CA TYR A 66 -2.40 1.93 -6.72
C TYR A 66 -2.41 0.68 -7.61
N PHE A 67 -2.56 -0.51 -7.01
CA PHE A 67 -2.67 -1.76 -7.76
C PHE A 67 -3.90 -1.76 -8.66
N LEU A 68 -5.05 -1.37 -8.10
CA LEU A 68 -6.31 -1.28 -8.86
C LEU A 68 -6.23 -0.21 -9.96
N LEU A 69 -5.73 0.98 -9.64
CA LEU A 69 -5.57 2.07 -10.60
C LEU A 69 -4.59 1.70 -11.73
N TRP A 70 -3.52 0.97 -11.42
CA TRP A 70 -2.56 0.48 -12.41
C TRP A 70 -3.23 -0.47 -13.41
N TRP A 71 -4.03 -1.43 -12.94
CA TRP A 71 -4.74 -2.36 -13.82
C TRP A 71 -5.74 -1.64 -14.73
N VAL A 72 -6.45 -0.64 -14.19
CA VAL A 72 -7.42 0.14 -14.96
C VAL A 72 -6.72 1.03 -16.02
N ALA A 73 -5.51 1.52 -15.74
CA ALA A 73 -4.81 2.41 -16.67
C ALA A 73 -3.87 1.65 -17.61
N ILE A 74 -2.80 1.08 -17.06
CA ILE A 74 -1.71 0.46 -17.83
C ILE A 74 -2.08 -0.99 -18.18
N GLY A 75 -2.67 -1.71 -17.23
CA GLY A 75 -3.07 -3.10 -17.42
C GLY A 75 -4.06 -3.26 -18.58
N SER A 76 -5.06 -2.38 -18.70
CA SER A 76 -6.02 -2.42 -19.80
C SER A 76 -5.34 -2.25 -21.16
N ILE A 77 -4.37 -1.33 -21.28
CA ILE A 77 -3.63 -1.10 -22.52
C ILE A 77 -2.83 -2.35 -22.91
N LEU A 78 -2.17 -2.98 -21.92
CA LEU A 78 -1.39 -4.21 -22.15
C LEU A 78 -2.29 -5.37 -22.58
N ILE A 79 -3.47 -5.53 -21.95
CA ILE A 79 -4.45 -6.54 -22.33
C ILE A 79 -4.92 -6.31 -23.77
N PHE A 80 -5.38 -5.11 -24.12
CA PHE A 80 -5.86 -4.82 -25.47
C PHE A 80 -4.77 -5.05 -26.53
N ARG A 81 -3.52 -4.68 -26.22
CA ARG A 81 -2.39 -4.92 -27.12
C ARG A 81 -2.04 -6.40 -27.23
N SER A 82 -2.20 -7.19 -26.18
CA SER A 82 -1.99 -8.63 -26.25
C SER A 82 -3.07 -9.34 -27.07
N LEU A 83 -4.32 -8.88 -26.98
CA LEU A 83 -5.44 -9.40 -27.76
C LEU A 83 -5.31 -9.13 -29.26
N SER A 84 -4.61 -8.06 -29.68
CA SER A 84 -4.33 -7.85 -31.12
C SER A 84 -3.43 -8.91 -31.73
N PHE A 85 -2.68 -9.66 -30.91
CA PHE A 85 -1.93 -10.85 -31.32
C PHE A 85 -2.74 -12.15 -31.20
N GLY A 86 -4.04 -12.05 -30.94
CA GLY A 86 -4.96 -13.18 -30.74
C GLY A 86 -4.89 -13.79 -29.33
N ILE A 87 -5.61 -14.90 -29.14
CA ILE A 87 -5.72 -15.60 -27.84
C ILE A 87 -4.36 -16.07 -27.31
N LEU A 88 -3.44 -16.44 -28.22
CA LEU A 88 -2.09 -16.87 -27.87
C LEU A 88 -1.26 -15.72 -27.30
N GLY A 89 -1.39 -14.50 -27.85
CA GLY A 89 -0.74 -13.31 -27.33
C GLY A 89 -1.23 -12.95 -25.92
N PHE A 90 -2.53 -13.11 -25.65
CA PHE A 90 -3.11 -12.90 -24.33
C PHE A 90 -2.61 -13.92 -23.29
N ILE A 91 -2.58 -15.21 -23.64
CA ILE A 91 -2.06 -16.27 -22.76
C ILE A 91 -0.57 -16.04 -22.46
N ALA A 92 0.23 -15.73 -23.49
CA ALA A 92 1.65 -15.43 -23.33
C ALA A 92 1.87 -14.20 -22.42
N PHE A 93 1.05 -13.14 -22.59
CA PHE A 93 1.08 -11.98 -21.72
C PHE A 93 0.82 -12.34 -20.25
N ILE A 94 -0.23 -13.12 -19.97
CA ILE A 94 -0.54 -13.54 -18.59
C ILE A 94 0.63 -14.28 -17.96
N ILE A 95 1.19 -15.27 -18.67
CA ILE A 95 2.27 -16.12 -18.14
C ILE A 95 3.53 -15.28 -17.88
N LEU A 96 3.93 -14.44 -18.83
CA LEU A 96 5.15 -13.63 -18.72
C LEU A 96 5.00 -12.53 -17.67
N HIS A 97 3.86 -11.84 -17.65
CA HIS A 97 3.59 -10.77 -16.70
C HIS A 97 3.61 -11.32 -15.26
N TRP A 98 2.88 -12.40 -15.01
CA TRP A 98 2.81 -12.99 -13.68
C TRP A 98 4.15 -13.59 -13.24
N SER A 99 4.91 -14.20 -14.17
CA SER A 99 6.26 -14.68 -13.87
C SER A 99 7.22 -13.55 -13.51
N CYS A 100 7.11 -12.39 -14.16
CA CYS A 100 7.89 -11.20 -13.84
C CYS A 100 7.54 -10.68 -12.44
N ASP A 101 6.26 -10.62 -12.10
CA ASP A 101 5.80 -10.21 -10.77
C ASP A 101 6.29 -11.18 -9.68
N LEU A 102 6.20 -12.48 -9.94
CA LEU A 102 6.71 -13.51 -9.02
C LEU A 102 8.22 -13.39 -8.82
N PHE A 103 8.97 -13.23 -9.91
CA PHE A 103 10.42 -13.05 -9.85
C PHE A 103 10.78 -11.79 -9.06
N TRP A 104 10.10 -10.68 -9.32
CA TRP A 104 10.32 -9.42 -8.63
C TRP A 104 10.00 -9.51 -7.13
N CYS A 105 8.85 -10.07 -6.78
CA CYS A 105 8.45 -10.26 -5.38
C CYS A 105 9.40 -11.21 -4.65
N TYR A 106 9.82 -12.29 -5.29
CA TYR A 106 10.78 -13.24 -4.72
C TYR A 106 12.14 -12.57 -4.51
N PHE A 107 12.63 -11.81 -5.48
CA PHE A 107 13.87 -11.06 -5.38
C PHE A 107 13.83 -10.05 -4.23
N LEU A 108 12.76 -9.26 -4.11
CA LEU A 108 12.55 -8.32 -3.00
C LEU A 108 12.49 -9.04 -1.65
N SER A 109 11.82 -10.18 -1.59
CA SER A 109 11.73 -11.01 -0.38
C SER A 109 13.10 -11.54 0.04
N ALA A 110 13.88 -12.07 -0.90
CA ALA A 110 15.23 -12.59 -0.66
C ALA A 110 16.17 -11.47 -0.17
N ILE A 111 16.12 -10.28 -0.78
CA ILE A 111 16.88 -9.11 -0.31
C ILE A 111 16.43 -8.70 1.08
N SER A 112 15.13 -8.65 1.35
CA SER A 112 14.59 -8.23 2.65
C SER A 112 14.98 -9.22 3.75
N PHE A 113 14.93 -10.51 3.47
CA PHE A 113 15.34 -11.57 4.41
C PHE A 113 16.83 -11.50 4.72
N LYS A 114 17.67 -11.40 3.68
CA LYS A 114 19.14 -11.34 3.83
C LYS A 114 19.59 -10.01 4.44
N GLY A 115 18.92 -8.91 4.08
CA GLY A 115 19.12 -7.58 4.65
C GLY A 115 18.71 -7.50 6.12
N GLY A 116 17.62 -8.15 6.53
CA GLY A 116 17.23 -8.26 7.93
C GLY A 116 18.24 -9.04 8.78
N GLN A 117 18.87 -10.07 8.20
CA GLN A 117 19.94 -10.82 8.84
C GLN A 117 21.25 -10.03 8.94
N PHE A 118 21.58 -9.23 7.91
CA PHE A 118 22.83 -8.47 7.82
C PHE A 118 22.82 -7.15 8.61
N PHE A 119 21.73 -6.37 8.54
CA PHE A 119 21.63 -5.07 9.20
C PHE A 119 21.19 -5.15 10.68
N GLY A 120 20.79 -6.34 11.14
CA GLY A 120 20.50 -6.63 12.55
C GLY A 120 19.26 -5.94 13.12
N LYS A 121 18.88 -6.35 14.34
CA LYS A 121 17.67 -5.87 15.03
C LYS A 121 17.65 -4.35 15.26
N LYS A 122 18.83 -3.72 15.42
CA LYS A 122 18.96 -2.27 15.70
C LYS A 122 18.53 -1.42 14.50
N LEU A 123 18.94 -1.78 13.28
CA LEU A 123 18.56 -0.99 12.10
C LEU A 123 17.06 -1.12 11.81
N GLN A 124 16.50 -2.31 11.99
CA GLN A 124 15.06 -2.53 11.86
C GLN A 124 14.25 -1.70 12.88
N GLN A 125 14.72 -1.60 14.13
CA GLN A 125 14.11 -0.72 15.14
C GLN A 125 14.19 0.76 14.74
N VAL A 126 15.33 1.23 14.24
CA VAL A 126 15.49 2.62 13.79
C VAL A 126 14.57 2.93 12.60
N LEU A 127 14.51 2.04 11.60
CA LEU A 127 13.60 2.20 10.46
C LEU A 127 12.13 2.22 10.90
N PHE A 128 11.72 1.31 11.78
CA PHE A 128 10.35 1.30 12.32
C PHE A 128 10.04 2.55 13.14
N ALA A 129 11.01 3.08 13.90
CA ALA A 129 10.84 4.34 14.61
C ALA A 129 10.64 5.51 13.65
N ILE A 130 11.52 5.65 12.63
CA ILE A 130 11.44 6.71 11.63
C ILE A 130 10.10 6.62 10.87
N CYS A 131 9.77 5.45 10.30
CA CYS A 131 8.51 5.24 9.60
C CYS A 131 7.30 5.51 10.50
N GLY A 132 7.33 5.06 11.76
CA GLY A 132 6.27 5.32 12.73
C GLY A 132 6.06 6.81 12.99
N VAL A 133 7.14 7.58 13.16
CA VAL A 133 7.07 9.05 13.32
C VAL A 133 6.47 9.72 12.08
N PHE A 134 6.92 9.35 10.88
CA PHE A 134 6.36 9.88 9.64
C PHE A 134 4.86 9.57 9.50
N LEU A 135 4.43 8.34 9.80
CA LEU A 135 3.02 7.98 9.75
C LEU A 135 2.18 8.78 10.75
N LEU A 136 2.68 9.01 11.97
CA LEU A 136 2.00 9.84 12.96
C LEU A 136 1.92 11.31 12.53
N PHE A 137 2.97 11.84 11.91
CA PHE A 137 2.97 13.19 11.36
C PHE A 137 1.89 13.34 10.27
N PHE A 138 1.85 12.43 9.28
CA PHE A 138 0.83 12.46 8.24
C PHE A 138 -0.58 12.22 8.78
N SER A 139 -0.72 11.34 9.78
CA SER A 139 -1.98 11.12 10.49
C SER A 139 -2.51 12.42 11.11
N ALA A 140 -1.69 13.12 11.88
CA ALA A 140 -2.09 14.37 12.52
C ALA A 140 -2.48 15.42 11.47
N LYS A 141 -1.69 15.52 10.40
CA LYS A 141 -1.95 16.43 9.29
C LYS A 141 -3.28 16.13 8.58
N PHE A 142 -3.59 14.86 8.31
CA PHE A 142 -4.84 14.45 7.66
C PHE A 142 -6.06 14.67 8.55
N ILE A 143 -5.95 14.40 9.86
CA ILE A 143 -7.03 14.65 10.81
C ILE A 143 -7.28 16.17 10.93
N PHE A 144 -6.21 16.97 11.03
CA PHE A 144 -6.33 18.43 11.10
C PHE A 144 -6.96 19.01 9.82
N ASP A 145 -6.47 18.59 8.65
CA ASP A 145 -7.03 19.00 7.35
C ASP A 145 -8.52 18.61 7.26
N ALA A 146 -8.90 17.41 7.70
CA ALA A 146 -10.29 16.95 7.70
C ALA A 146 -11.18 17.77 8.64
N VAL A 147 -10.75 18.01 9.89
CA VAL A 147 -11.50 18.82 10.86
C VAL A 147 -11.68 20.24 10.35
N LYS A 148 -10.66 20.84 9.73
CA LYS A 148 -10.76 22.18 9.13
C LYS A 148 -11.81 22.22 8.02
N ILE A 149 -11.89 21.17 7.19
CA ILE A 149 -12.90 21.08 6.14
C ILE A 149 -14.33 20.99 6.72
N PHE A 150 -14.52 20.25 7.82
CA PHE A 150 -15.82 20.18 8.51
C PHE A 150 -16.20 21.48 9.22
N LEU A 151 -15.24 22.21 9.79
CA LEU A 151 -15.47 23.50 10.46
C LEU A 151 -15.67 24.67 9.49
N SER A 152 -15.24 24.51 8.23
CA SER A 152 -15.43 25.50 7.16
C SER A 152 -16.77 25.33 6.42
N PHE A 153 -17.62 24.41 6.88
CA PHE A 153 -18.97 24.15 6.38
C PHE A 153 -19.99 24.79 7.31
#